data_AF-A0A183M2B0-F1
#
_entry.id   AF-A0A183M2B0-F1
#
_cell.length_a   1.000
_cell.length_b   1.000
_cell.length_c   1.000
_cell.angle_alpha   90.00
_cell.angle_beta   90.00
_cell.angle_gamma   90.00
#
_symmetry.space_group_name_H-M   'P 1'
#
loop_
_entity.id
_entity.type
_entity.pdbx_description
1 polymer ?
#
loop_
_entity_poly.entity_id
_entity_poly.type
_entity_poly.pdbx_seq_one_letter_code
_entity_poly.pdbx_strand_id
1 'polypeptide(L)'
;MALPPETEIRELIGNAIGFLSCVISRPQHRYLFENPETLQKLCEKVILPNMHFRALDEELFTENPDEYIRLDLEGSNAQTRRRAACNLVHVLCEAFEGAVVTNFATYIEHLLNEYTNTPNGGAWTSKDAALLLVTSVASRGKTEKHGVTVSTELVNLTTFFENHVLPELQNPNVNYLPVIKADCLRYAIAFRSLLPSVALINLLNMTPVLLTASAPVVQSYVASLIDKLLAMRRLDSPTDPV
;
A
#
# COMPACT_ATOMS: atom_id res chain seq x y z
N MET A 1 -19.91 -3.05 -33.06
CA MET A 1 -20.07 -2.72 -31.62
C MET A 1 -18.74 -2.14 -31.18
N ALA A 2 -18.65 -0.81 -31.01
CA ALA A 2 -17.42 -0.18 -30.54
C ALA A 2 -17.20 -0.61 -29.09
N LEU A 3 -16.00 -1.10 -28.77
CA LEU A 3 -15.62 -1.37 -27.39
C LEU A 3 -15.71 -0.05 -26.60
N PRO A 4 -16.30 -0.03 -25.40
CA PRO A 4 -16.32 1.17 -24.60
C PRO A 4 -14.88 1.64 -24.32
N PRO A 5 -14.65 2.96 -24.23
CA PRO A 5 -13.33 3.51 -23.94
C PRO A 5 -12.79 2.92 -22.62
N GLU A 6 -11.48 2.67 -22.56
CA GLU A 6 -10.84 1.95 -21.45
C GLU A 6 -11.15 2.57 -20.08
N THR A 7 -11.37 3.89 -20.04
CA THR A 7 -11.78 4.66 -18.85
C THR A 7 -13.15 4.23 -18.30
N GLU A 8 -14.16 4.02 -19.13
CA GLU A 8 -15.51 3.60 -18.69
C GLU A 8 -15.48 2.19 -18.07
N ILE A 9 -14.70 1.27 -18.67
CA ILE A 9 -14.49 -0.07 -18.11
C ILE A 9 -13.78 0.02 -16.76
N ARG A 10 -12.86 0.97 -16.57
CA ARG A 10 -12.17 1.18 -15.29
C ARG A 10 -13.12 1.63 -14.18
N GLU A 11 -13.97 2.61 -14.46
CA GLU A 11 -14.96 3.09 -13.50
C GLU A 11 -15.95 2.00 -13.12
N LEU A 12 -16.45 1.25 -14.10
CA LEU A 12 -17.36 0.13 -13.85
C LEU A 12 -16.73 -0.92 -12.91
N ILE A 13 -15.48 -1.31 -13.15
CA ILE A 13 -14.77 -2.28 -12.30
C ILE A 13 -14.56 -1.72 -10.89
N GLY A 14 -14.12 -0.46 -10.76
CA GLY A 14 -13.95 0.19 -9.46
C GLY A 14 -15.26 0.22 -8.67
N ASN A 15 -16.38 0.55 -9.33
CA ASN A 15 -17.71 0.59 -8.73
C ASN A 15 -18.22 -0.81 -8.35
N ALA A 16 -17.97 -1.84 -9.18
CA ALA A 16 -18.35 -3.21 -8.87
C ALA A 16 -17.60 -3.76 -7.64
N ILE A 17 -16.29 -3.51 -7.54
CA ILE A 17 -15.48 -3.86 -6.35
C ILE A 17 -15.95 -3.06 -5.12
N GLY A 18 -16.29 -1.79 -5.31
CA GLY A 18 -16.90 -0.95 -4.27
C GLY A 18 -18.22 -1.53 -3.76
N PHE A 19 -19.08 -2.00 -4.65
CA PHE A 19 -20.33 -2.66 -4.28
C PHE A 19 -20.09 -3.92 -3.44
N LEU A 20 -19.15 -4.79 -3.83
CA LEU A 20 -18.79 -5.96 -3.02
C LEU A 20 -18.33 -5.56 -1.61
N SER A 21 -17.52 -4.51 -1.50
CA SER A 21 -17.10 -3.96 -0.20
C SER A 21 -18.31 -3.53 0.64
N CYS A 22 -19.30 -2.85 0.05
CA CYS A 22 -20.52 -2.44 0.73
C CYS A 22 -21.41 -3.62 1.18
N VAL A 23 -21.39 -4.75 0.45
CA VAL A 23 -22.15 -5.94 0.84
C VAL A 23 -21.48 -6.63 2.03
N ILE A 24 -20.16 -6.84 1.98
CA ILE A 24 -19.41 -7.54 3.04
C ILE A 24 -19.41 -6.77 4.37
N SER A 25 -19.38 -5.43 4.31
CA SER A 25 -19.40 -4.59 5.52
C SER A 25 -20.69 -4.73 6.32
N ARG A 26 -21.79 -5.21 5.71
CA ARG A 26 -23.07 -5.44 6.37
C ARG A 26 -23.11 -6.85 7.00
N PRO A 27 -23.19 -6.98 8.34
CA PRO A 27 -23.15 -8.28 9.01
C PRO A 27 -24.16 -9.30 8.47
N GLN A 28 -25.36 -8.83 8.14
CA GLN A 28 -26.45 -9.66 7.60
C GLN A 28 -26.17 -10.33 6.24
N HIS A 29 -25.14 -9.90 5.50
CA HIS A 29 -24.76 -10.47 4.20
C HIS A 29 -23.43 -11.25 4.26
N ARG A 30 -22.76 -11.30 5.41
CA ARG A 30 -21.45 -11.97 5.54
C ARG A 30 -21.50 -13.46 5.22
N TYR A 31 -22.62 -14.12 5.49
CA TYR A 31 -22.83 -15.53 5.16
C TYR A 31 -22.60 -15.87 3.67
N LEU A 32 -22.75 -14.90 2.76
CA LEU A 32 -22.48 -15.08 1.33
C LEU A 32 -20.98 -15.31 1.03
N PHE A 33 -20.11 -14.91 1.95
CA PHE A 33 -18.65 -14.94 1.81
C PHE A 33 -17.97 -15.81 2.88
N GLU A 34 -18.72 -16.52 3.73
CA GLU A 34 -18.13 -17.38 4.78
C GLU A 34 -17.46 -18.64 4.23
N ASN A 35 -17.84 -19.09 3.03
CA ASN A 35 -17.24 -20.26 2.41
C ASN A 35 -15.75 -19.98 2.08
N PRO A 36 -14.80 -20.78 2.59
CA PRO A 36 -13.37 -20.59 2.35
C PRO A 36 -12.98 -20.57 0.87
N GLU A 37 -13.59 -21.39 0.02
CA GLU A 37 -13.32 -21.39 -1.42
C GLU A 37 -13.79 -20.10 -2.08
N THR A 38 -14.91 -19.54 -1.62
CA THR A 38 -15.41 -18.24 -2.12
C THR A 38 -14.45 -17.13 -1.74
N LEU A 39 -13.94 -17.10 -0.49
CA LEU A 39 -12.93 -16.13 -0.06
C LEU A 39 -11.64 -16.26 -0.87
N GLN A 40 -11.16 -17.48 -1.08
CA GLN A 40 -9.98 -17.74 -1.89
C GLN A 40 -10.17 -17.23 -3.33
N LYS A 41 -11.28 -17.59 -3.98
CA LYS A 41 -11.61 -17.11 -5.34
C LYS A 41 -11.73 -15.59 -5.40
N LEU A 42 -12.30 -14.96 -4.38
CA LEU A 42 -12.41 -13.51 -4.30
C LEU A 42 -11.02 -12.85 -4.20
N CYS A 43 -10.14 -13.40 -3.37
CA CYS A 43 -8.74 -12.96 -3.29
C CYS A 43 -8.05 -13.10 -4.65
N GLU A 44 -8.01 -14.31 -5.21
CA GLU A 44 -7.22 -14.63 -6.40
C GLU A 44 -7.75 -14.04 -7.71
N LYS A 45 -9.07 -14.00 -7.90
CA LYS A 45 -9.69 -13.67 -9.19
C LYS A 45 -10.21 -12.24 -9.26
N VAL A 46 -10.42 -11.58 -8.12
CA VAL A 46 -10.95 -10.21 -8.09
C VAL A 46 -9.92 -9.25 -7.52
N ILE A 47 -9.38 -9.54 -6.33
CA ILE A 47 -8.51 -8.58 -5.63
C ILE A 47 -7.15 -8.51 -6.31
N LEU A 48 -6.42 -9.62 -6.39
CA LEU A 48 -5.05 -9.63 -6.89
C LEU A 48 -4.92 -9.02 -8.30
N PRO A 49 -5.76 -9.36 -9.29
CA PRO A 49 -5.65 -8.77 -10.63
C PRO A 49 -5.88 -7.25 -10.67
N ASN A 50 -6.62 -6.70 -9.70
CA ASN A 50 -6.91 -5.27 -9.61
C ASN A 50 -5.92 -4.50 -8.73
N MET A 51 -4.94 -5.18 -8.12
CA MET A 51 -3.87 -4.57 -7.32
C MET A 51 -2.53 -4.45 -8.05
N HIS A 52 -2.36 -5.08 -9.21
CA HIS A 52 -1.11 -5.01 -9.97
C HIS A 52 -0.88 -3.60 -10.56
N PHE A 53 0.38 -3.20 -10.62
CA PHE A 53 0.83 -2.05 -11.41
C PHE A 53 0.62 -2.33 -12.89
N ARG A 54 -0.05 -1.41 -13.60
CA ARG A 54 -0.31 -1.54 -15.04
C ARG A 54 0.45 -0.47 -15.82
N ALA A 55 0.59 -0.67 -17.12
CA ALA A 55 1.25 0.28 -18.02
C ALA A 55 0.70 1.71 -17.89
N LEU A 56 -0.62 1.86 -17.72
CA LEU A 56 -1.24 3.18 -17.52
C LEU A 56 -0.86 3.82 -16.18
N ASP A 57 -0.62 3.02 -15.14
CA ASP A 57 -0.16 3.54 -13.85
C ASP A 57 1.31 4.01 -13.97
N GLU A 58 2.11 3.36 -14.83
CA GLU A 58 3.50 3.73 -15.15
C GLU A 58 3.61 4.98 -16.01
N GLU A 59 2.71 5.10 -16.99
CA GLU A 59 2.55 6.31 -17.79
C GLU A 59 2.16 7.50 -16.91
N LEU A 60 1.18 7.33 -16.01
CA LEU A 60 0.84 8.37 -15.04
C LEU A 60 2.01 8.72 -14.13
N PHE A 61 2.74 7.74 -13.61
CA PHE A 61 3.89 7.96 -12.74
C PHE A 61 4.99 8.78 -13.44
N THR A 62 5.20 8.56 -14.73
CA THR A 62 6.32 9.13 -15.50
C THR A 62 5.95 10.43 -16.21
N GLU A 63 4.82 10.45 -16.91
CA GLU A 63 4.40 11.54 -17.79
C GLU A 63 3.46 12.55 -17.11
N ASN A 64 2.74 12.14 -16.06
CA ASN A 64 1.82 13.01 -15.32
C ASN A 64 1.93 12.81 -13.79
N PRO A 65 3.11 13.08 -13.21
CA PRO A 65 3.40 12.77 -11.81
C PRO A 65 2.47 13.51 -10.84
N ASP A 66 2.04 14.73 -11.16
CA ASP A 66 1.11 15.51 -10.34
C ASP A 66 -0.24 14.81 -10.20
N GLU A 67 -0.79 14.28 -11.30
CA GLU A 67 -2.03 13.51 -11.26
C GLU A 67 -1.86 12.18 -10.52
N TYR A 68 -0.71 11.51 -10.68
CA TYR A 68 -0.40 10.30 -9.91
C TYR A 68 -0.43 10.58 -8.40
N ILE A 69 0.25 11.64 -7.95
CA ILE A 69 0.30 12.07 -6.55
C ILE A 69 -1.10 12.41 -6.04
N ARG A 70 -1.88 13.19 -6.80
CA ARG A 70 -3.25 13.58 -6.43
C ARG A 70 -4.19 12.39 -6.26
N LEU A 71 -4.04 11.37 -7.11
CA LEU A 71 -4.85 10.15 -7.03
C LEU A 71 -4.46 9.25 -5.85
N ASP A 72 -3.19 9.18 -5.48
CA ASP A 72 -2.72 8.28 -4.40
C ASP A 72 -2.65 8.96 -3.01
N LEU A 73 -2.02 10.14 -2.89
CA LEU A 73 -1.80 10.83 -1.61
C LEU A 73 -2.97 11.72 -1.18
N GLU A 74 -3.57 12.47 -2.11
CA GLU A 74 -4.60 13.47 -1.78
C GLU A 74 -6.01 12.88 -1.69
N GLY A 75 -6.15 11.58 -1.95
CA GLY A 75 -7.40 10.85 -1.72
C GLY A 75 -8.55 11.30 -2.61
N SER A 76 -8.26 11.79 -3.83
CA SER A 76 -9.21 12.22 -4.87
C SER A 76 -10.51 11.40 -4.89
N ASN A 77 -11.66 12.04 -5.13
CA ASN A 77 -12.96 11.36 -5.26
C ASN A 77 -13.02 10.34 -6.41
N ALA A 78 -12.03 10.32 -7.30
CA ALA A 78 -11.89 9.30 -8.32
C ALA A 78 -11.47 7.95 -7.71
N GLN A 79 -12.37 6.97 -7.75
CA GLN A 79 -12.07 5.62 -7.26
C GLN A 79 -11.21 4.88 -8.29
N THR A 80 -9.92 4.73 -8.01
CA THR A 80 -9.04 3.88 -8.82
C THR A 80 -9.31 2.40 -8.56
N ARG A 81 -9.03 1.53 -9.53
CA ARG A 81 -9.17 0.06 -9.34
C ARG A 81 -8.35 -0.44 -8.15
N ARG A 82 -7.09 0.02 -8.05
CA ARG A 82 -6.19 -0.33 -6.94
C ARG A 82 -6.77 0.10 -5.59
N ARG A 83 -7.29 1.33 -5.49
CA ARG A 83 -7.96 1.82 -4.27
C ARG A 83 -9.20 1.01 -3.91
N ALA A 84 -10.04 0.67 -4.90
CA ALA A 84 -11.21 -0.18 -4.69
C ALA A 84 -10.82 -1.57 -4.16
N ALA A 85 -9.79 -2.19 -4.74
CA ALA A 85 -9.28 -3.48 -4.31
C ALA A 85 -8.68 -3.43 -2.89
N CYS A 86 -7.90 -2.39 -2.57
CA CYS A 86 -7.37 -2.19 -1.21
C CYS A 86 -8.50 -2.02 -0.18
N ASN A 87 -9.55 -1.28 -0.51
CA ASN A 87 -10.71 -1.13 0.35
C ASN A 87 -11.44 -2.47 0.56
N LEU A 88 -11.56 -3.28 -0.50
CA LEU A 88 -12.14 -4.61 -0.39
C LEU A 88 -11.31 -5.52 0.52
N VAL A 89 -9.97 -5.48 0.44
CA VAL A 89 -9.07 -6.20 1.36
C VAL A 89 -9.32 -5.78 2.80
N HIS A 90 -9.40 -4.48 3.07
CA HIS A 90 -9.64 -3.95 4.41
C HIS A 90 -10.96 -4.47 4.99
N VAL A 91 -12.06 -4.34 4.25
CA VAL A 91 -13.39 -4.81 4.69
C VAL A 91 -13.43 -6.33 4.88
N LEU A 92 -12.75 -7.09 4.02
CA LEU A 92 -12.62 -8.53 4.19
C LEU A 92 -11.85 -8.90 5.44
N CYS A 93 -10.79 -8.17 5.76
CA CYS A 93 -10.02 -8.41 6.97
C CYS A 93 -10.82 -8.07 8.24
N GLU A 94 -11.68 -7.05 8.22
CA GLU A 94 -12.60 -6.76 9.34
C GLU A 94 -13.64 -7.88 9.54
N ALA A 95 -14.02 -8.59 8.48
CA ALA A 95 -15.04 -9.64 8.54
C ALA A 95 -14.46 -11.05 8.77
N PHE A 96 -13.31 -11.37 8.19
CA PHE A 96 -12.77 -12.73 8.05
C PHE A 96 -11.23 -12.78 8.21
N GLU A 97 -10.68 -11.99 9.14
CA GLU A 97 -9.23 -11.74 9.30
C GLU A 97 -8.34 -12.97 9.08
N GLY A 98 -8.53 -14.04 9.86
CA GLY A 98 -7.64 -15.19 9.83
C GLY A 98 -7.54 -15.86 8.44
N ALA A 99 -8.68 -16.11 7.80
CA ALA A 99 -8.73 -16.74 6.48
C ALA A 99 -8.13 -15.82 5.39
N VAL A 100 -8.45 -14.53 5.44
CA VAL A 100 -8.00 -13.53 4.46
C VAL A 100 -6.50 -13.29 4.57
N VAL A 101 -5.97 -13.14 5.78
CA VAL A 101 -4.53 -12.99 6.02
C VAL A 101 -3.77 -14.23 5.57
N THR A 102 -4.28 -15.43 5.85
CA THR A 102 -3.66 -16.69 5.41
C THR A 102 -3.58 -16.79 3.88
N ASN A 103 -4.68 -16.45 3.18
CA ASN A 103 -4.71 -16.46 1.73
C ASN A 103 -3.71 -15.48 1.12
N PHE A 104 -3.61 -14.26 1.66
CA PHE A 104 -2.69 -13.26 1.15
C PHE A 104 -1.23 -13.50 1.56
N ALA A 105 -0.95 -14.11 2.72
CA ALA A 105 0.41 -14.40 3.16
C ALA A 105 1.16 -15.27 2.14
N THR A 106 0.55 -16.35 1.67
CA THR A 106 1.11 -17.24 0.65
C THR A 106 1.44 -16.47 -0.64
N TYR A 107 0.55 -15.56 -1.05
CA TYR A 107 0.75 -14.77 -2.26
C TYR A 107 1.85 -13.70 -2.10
N ILE A 108 1.90 -13.02 -0.95
CA ILE A 108 2.95 -12.06 -0.61
C ILE A 108 4.32 -12.74 -0.65
N GLU A 109 4.43 -13.93 -0.04
CA GLU A 109 5.67 -14.70 -0.05
C GLU A 109 6.10 -15.07 -1.48
N HIS A 110 5.15 -15.53 -2.32
CA HIS A 110 5.42 -15.81 -3.72
C HIS A 110 5.96 -14.58 -4.48
N LEU A 111 5.30 -13.43 -4.35
CA LEU A 111 5.71 -12.18 -5.01
C LEU A 111 7.08 -11.67 -4.57
N LEU A 112 7.38 -11.76 -3.26
CA LEU A 112 8.68 -11.34 -2.72
C LEU A 112 9.79 -12.29 -3.15
N ASN A 113 9.51 -13.59 -3.23
CA ASN A 113 10.44 -14.59 -3.75
C ASN A 113 10.70 -14.36 -5.24
N GLU A 114 9.67 -14.06 -6.03
CA GLU A 114 9.83 -13.72 -7.45
C GLU A 114 10.73 -12.50 -7.64
N TYR A 115 10.51 -11.43 -6.85
CA TYR A 115 11.36 -10.24 -6.86
C TYR A 115 12.81 -10.58 -6.52
N THR A 116 13.03 -11.32 -5.44
CA THR A 116 14.38 -11.63 -4.93
C THR A 116 15.17 -12.52 -5.89
N ASN A 117 14.48 -13.46 -6.55
CA ASN A 117 15.11 -14.40 -7.48
C ASN A 117 15.30 -13.83 -8.89
N THR A 118 14.74 -12.66 -9.19
CA THR A 118 14.86 -12.01 -10.49
C THR A 118 16.01 -11.00 -10.48
N PRO A 119 17.07 -11.20 -11.30
CA PRO A 119 18.20 -10.28 -11.36
C PRO A 119 17.78 -8.86 -11.72
N ASN A 120 18.55 -7.89 -11.23
CA ASN A 120 18.43 -6.46 -11.58
C ASN A 120 17.06 -5.83 -11.29
N GLY A 121 16.21 -6.47 -10.48
CA GLY A 121 14.88 -5.94 -10.15
C GLY A 121 13.87 -6.06 -11.29
N GLY A 122 14.07 -7.02 -12.21
CA GLY A 122 13.15 -7.24 -13.34
C GLY A 122 11.71 -7.55 -12.92
N ALA A 123 11.49 -8.13 -11.73
CA ALA A 123 10.17 -8.42 -11.18
C ALA A 123 9.72 -7.36 -10.16
N TRP A 124 10.05 -6.08 -10.39
CA TRP A 124 9.67 -4.98 -9.51
C TRP A 124 8.15 -4.87 -9.32
N THR A 125 7.35 -5.17 -10.35
CA THR A 125 5.88 -5.16 -10.27
C THR A 125 5.35 -6.12 -9.22
N SER A 126 6.01 -7.27 -9.02
CA SER A 126 5.67 -8.22 -7.96
C SER A 126 5.94 -7.64 -6.58
N LYS A 127 7.05 -6.88 -6.42
CA LYS A 127 7.35 -6.18 -5.16
C LYS A 127 6.38 -5.03 -4.88
N ASP A 128 6.01 -4.23 -5.87
CA ASP A 128 4.94 -3.23 -5.73
C ASP A 128 3.63 -3.88 -5.24
N ALA A 129 3.19 -4.96 -5.90
CA ALA A 129 1.98 -5.66 -5.51
C ALA A 129 2.06 -6.20 -4.07
N ALA A 130 3.21 -6.75 -3.67
CA ALA A 130 3.44 -7.22 -2.31
C ALA A 130 3.40 -6.09 -1.28
N LEU A 131 4.04 -4.95 -1.55
CA LEU A 131 4.05 -3.77 -0.68
C LEU A 131 2.63 -3.21 -0.51
N LEU A 132 1.87 -3.08 -1.60
CA LEU A 132 0.49 -2.61 -1.53
C LEU A 132 -0.41 -3.57 -0.75
N LEU A 133 -0.24 -4.88 -0.97
CA LEU A 133 -1.05 -5.90 -0.32
C LEU A 133 -0.76 -5.98 1.17
N VAL A 134 0.50 -5.99 1.59
CA VAL A 134 0.88 -5.94 3.01
C VAL A 134 0.33 -4.67 3.67
N THR A 135 0.45 -3.53 3.00
CA THR A 135 -0.10 -2.26 3.52
C THR A 135 -1.60 -2.34 3.74
N SER A 136 -2.33 -2.94 2.79
CA SER A 136 -3.79 -3.10 2.85
C SER A 136 -4.23 -4.11 3.91
N VAL A 137 -3.56 -5.26 3.97
CA VAL A 137 -3.86 -6.36 4.90
C VAL A 137 -3.55 -5.97 6.33
N ALA A 138 -2.45 -5.25 6.57
CA ALA A 138 -2.04 -4.93 7.92
C ALA A 138 -2.80 -3.75 8.53
N SER A 139 -3.39 -2.85 7.73
CA SER A 139 -4.11 -1.67 8.23
C SER A 139 -5.50 -2.01 8.82
N ARG A 140 -5.77 -1.61 10.07
CA ARG A 140 -7.08 -1.76 10.74
C ARG A 140 -7.71 -0.44 11.16
N GLY A 141 -6.91 0.51 11.64
CA GLY A 141 -7.38 1.86 11.98
C GLY A 141 -6.46 2.89 11.37
N LYS A 142 -7.01 3.94 10.75
CA LYS A 142 -6.22 5.03 10.17
C LYS A 142 -6.77 6.40 10.54
N THR A 143 -5.87 7.35 10.78
CA THR A 143 -6.21 8.77 10.93
C THR A 143 -5.28 9.59 10.03
N GLU A 144 -5.74 10.76 9.60
CA GLU A 144 -4.91 11.66 8.80
C GLU A 144 -3.62 12.05 9.53
N LYS A 145 -3.74 12.37 10.82
CA LYS A 145 -2.62 12.83 11.66
C LYS A 145 -1.60 11.73 11.95
N HIS A 146 -2.05 10.54 12.36
CA HIS A 146 -1.15 9.47 12.83
C HIS A 146 -0.92 8.36 11.80
N GLY A 147 -1.58 8.39 10.65
CA GLY A 147 -1.53 7.27 9.70
C GLY A 147 -2.25 6.07 10.29
N VAL A 148 -1.74 4.87 10.03
CA VAL A 148 -2.25 3.64 10.62
C VAL A 148 -1.96 3.65 12.13
N THR A 149 -3.01 3.52 12.93
CA THR A 149 -2.97 3.51 14.40
C THR A 149 -3.14 2.13 14.99
N VAL A 150 -3.72 1.20 14.24
CA VAL A 150 -3.92 -0.20 14.65
C VAL A 150 -3.56 -1.08 13.46
N SER A 151 -2.76 -2.11 13.72
CA SER A 151 -2.46 -3.16 12.75
C SER A 151 -2.86 -4.55 13.24
N THR A 152 -2.95 -5.50 12.30
CA THR A 152 -3.08 -6.92 12.65
C THR A 152 -1.81 -7.43 13.34
N GLU A 153 -1.97 -8.32 14.33
CA GLU A 153 -0.84 -9.02 14.97
C GLU A 153 -0.24 -10.12 14.07
N LEU A 154 -0.97 -10.51 13.01
CA LEU A 154 -0.57 -11.56 12.09
C LEU A 154 0.54 -11.12 11.11
N VAL A 155 0.91 -9.84 11.11
CA VAL A 155 1.96 -9.28 10.25
C VAL A 155 2.94 -8.48 11.10
N ASN A 156 4.21 -8.92 11.15
CA ASN A 156 5.25 -8.15 11.81
C ASN A 156 5.74 -7.00 10.93
N LEU A 157 5.20 -5.80 11.16
CA LEU A 157 5.53 -4.59 10.41
C LEU A 157 7.00 -4.18 10.52
N THR A 158 7.62 -4.35 11.69
CA THR A 158 9.01 -3.95 11.91
C THR A 158 9.95 -4.84 11.09
N THR A 159 9.78 -6.15 11.17
CA THR A 159 10.57 -7.10 10.39
C THR A 159 10.34 -6.91 8.89
N PHE A 160 9.10 -6.66 8.46
CA PHE A 160 8.80 -6.40 7.07
C PHE A 160 9.48 -5.11 6.57
N PHE A 161 9.45 -4.05 7.38
CA PHE A 161 10.13 -2.80 7.07
C PHE A 161 11.64 -3.01 6.92
N GLU A 162 12.27 -3.67 7.88
CA GLU A 162 13.72 -3.92 7.89
C GLU A 162 14.17 -4.78 6.70
N ASN A 163 13.40 -5.81 6.34
CA ASN A 163 13.79 -6.77 5.30
C ASN A 163 13.44 -6.30 3.88
N HIS A 164 12.34 -5.57 3.69
CA HIS A 164 11.80 -5.32 2.35
C HIS A 164 11.70 -3.85 1.97
N VAL A 165 11.61 -2.93 2.95
CA VAL A 165 11.43 -1.49 2.70
C VAL A 165 12.74 -0.73 2.87
N LEU A 166 13.41 -0.91 4.01
CA LEU A 166 14.64 -0.20 4.35
C LEU A 166 15.77 -0.38 3.31
N PRO A 167 16.03 -1.60 2.77
CA PRO A 167 17.11 -1.79 1.79
C PRO A 167 16.89 -1.00 0.48
N GLU A 168 15.63 -0.84 0.05
CA GLU A 168 15.29 -0.09 -1.15
C GLU A 168 15.52 1.41 -0.96
N LEU A 169 15.21 1.93 0.23
CA LEU A 169 15.44 3.33 0.58
C LEU A 169 16.93 3.63 0.76
N GLN A 170 17.71 2.67 1.24
CA GLN A 170 19.17 2.77 1.43
C GLN A 170 19.98 2.53 0.15
N ASN A 171 19.35 2.13 -0.95
CA ASN A 171 20.07 1.86 -2.19
C ASN A 171 20.88 3.11 -2.62
N PRO A 172 22.22 2.98 -2.80
CA PRO A 172 23.09 4.11 -3.15
C PRO A 172 22.68 4.83 -4.44
N ASN A 173 22.07 4.10 -5.38
CA ASN A 173 21.45 4.70 -6.54
C ASN A 173 20.03 5.17 -6.18
N VAL A 174 19.90 6.46 -5.89
CA VAL A 174 18.61 7.10 -5.57
C VAL A 174 17.56 6.96 -6.68
N ASN A 175 17.99 6.76 -7.92
CA ASN A 175 17.10 6.61 -9.08
C ASN A 175 16.85 5.15 -9.45
N TYR A 176 17.39 4.19 -8.69
CA TYR A 176 17.11 2.78 -8.90
C TYR A 176 15.66 2.46 -8.49
N LEU A 177 14.86 1.95 -9.44
CA LEU A 177 13.45 1.56 -9.25
C LEU A 177 12.61 2.63 -8.53
N PRO A 178 12.37 3.80 -9.17
CA PRO A 178 11.70 4.92 -8.52
C PRO A 178 10.29 4.58 -8.02
N VAL A 179 9.57 3.69 -8.71
CA VAL A 179 8.24 3.20 -8.27
C VAL A 179 8.36 2.48 -6.93
N ILE A 180 9.32 1.57 -6.78
CA ILE A 180 9.53 0.82 -5.53
C ILE A 180 9.95 1.74 -4.39
N LYS A 181 10.78 2.76 -4.68
CA LYS A 181 11.10 3.79 -3.68
C LYS A 181 9.84 4.56 -3.24
N ALA A 182 8.96 4.94 -4.18
CA ALA A 182 7.69 5.57 -3.85
C ALA A 182 6.80 4.66 -3.00
N ASP A 183 6.69 3.37 -3.34
CA ASP A 183 5.93 2.39 -2.55
C ASP A 183 6.48 2.21 -1.13
N CYS A 184 7.80 2.15 -1.00
CA CYS A 184 8.50 2.08 0.28
C CYS A 184 8.24 3.32 1.15
N LEU A 185 8.25 4.51 0.55
CA LEU A 185 7.91 5.75 1.23
C LEU A 185 6.44 5.80 1.63
N ARG A 186 5.53 5.36 0.74
CA ARG A 186 4.09 5.24 1.03
C ARG A 186 3.83 4.30 2.21
N TYR A 187 4.51 3.16 2.26
CA TYR A 187 4.49 2.25 3.40
C TYR A 187 4.95 2.95 4.69
N ALA A 188 6.10 3.63 4.64
CA ALA A 188 6.66 4.35 5.79
C ALA A 188 5.73 5.46 6.29
N ILE A 189 5.11 6.22 5.37
CA ILE A 189 4.08 7.21 5.71
C ILE A 189 2.89 6.54 6.36
N ALA A 190 2.38 5.44 5.79
CA ALA A 190 1.21 4.74 6.31
C ALA A 190 1.45 4.25 7.75
N PHE A 191 2.57 3.58 8.02
CA PHE A 191 2.84 2.93 9.31
C PHE A 191 3.72 3.74 10.27
N ARG A 192 3.96 5.03 10.00
CA ARG A 192 4.82 5.92 10.81
C ARG A 192 4.58 5.91 12.33
N SER A 193 3.33 5.70 12.78
CA SER A 193 3.01 5.64 14.21
C SER A 193 3.30 4.28 14.84
N LEU A 194 3.45 3.22 14.04
CA LEU A 194 3.70 1.86 14.48
C LEU A 194 5.16 1.43 14.33
N LEU A 195 5.95 2.17 13.54
CA LEU A 195 7.38 1.89 13.38
C LEU A 195 8.19 2.31 14.63
N PRO A 196 9.29 1.60 14.97
CA PRO A 196 10.16 1.99 16.09
C PRO A 196 10.79 3.39 15.91
N SER A 197 11.09 4.09 17.02
CA SER A 197 11.71 5.43 16.98
C SER A 197 13.01 5.47 16.17
N VAL A 198 13.83 4.43 16.30
CA VAL A 198 15.10 4.31 15.57
C VAL A 198 14.87 4.25 14.06
N ALA A 199 13.84 3.50 13.61
CA ALA A 199 13.47 3.43 12.21
C ALA A 199 13.03 4.81 11.66
N LEU A 200 12.27 5.57 12.44
CA LEU A 200 11.86 6.92 12.04
C LEU A 200 13.02 7.91 11.93
N ILE A 201 13.95 7.89 12.88
CA ILE A 201 15.16 8.73 12.84
C ILE A 201 15.99 8.38 11.60
N ASN A 202 16.15 7.09 11.32
CA ASN A 202 16.85 6.64 10.12
C ASN A 202 16.13 7.12 8.84
N LEU A 203 14.81 6.99 8.77
CA LEU A 203 14.02 7.52 7.65
C LEU A 203 14.25 9.02 7.46
N LEU A 204 14.20 9.81 8.53
CA LEU A 204 14.42 11.26 8.48
C LEU A 204 15.83 11.59 7.95
N ASN A 205 16.85 10.86 8.42
CA ASN A 205 18.25 11.05 8.00
C ASN A 205 18.49 10.70 6.51
N MET A 206 17.68 9.81 5.93
CA MET A 206 17.77 9.45 4.50
C MET A 206 17.09 10.46 3.58
N THR A 207 16.16 11.28 4.11
CA THR A 207 15.38 12.22 3.30
C THR A 207 16.20 13.19 2.43
N PRO A 208 17.36 13.73 2.87
CA PRO A 208 18.14 14.65 2.02
C PRO A 208 18.64 13.99 0.74
N VAL A 209 19.08 12.73 0.82
CA VAL A 209 19.51 11.96 -0.36
C VAL A 209 18.30 11.59 -1.22
N LEU A 210 17.20 11.15 -0.62
CA LEU A 210 16.01 10.76 -1.37
C LEU A 210 15.35 11.94 -2.10
N LEU A 211 15.48 13.17 -1.59
CA LEU A 211 15.04 14.39 -2.27
C LEU A 211 15.84 14.69 -3.55
N THR A 212 17.03 14.10 -3.74
CA THR A 212 17.80 14.25 -4.99
C THR A 212 17.37 13.27 -6.08
N ALA A 213 16.33 12.48 -5.86
CA ALA A 213 15.75 11.61 -6.89
C ALA A 213 15.31 12.43 -8.11
N SER A 214 15.41 11.88 -9.32
CA SER A 214 14.93 12.55 -10.54
C SER A 214 13.41 12.47 -10.71
N ALA A 215 12.76 11.48 -10.08
CA ALA A 215 11.32 11.27 -10.17
C ALA A 215 10.56 12.23 -9.23
N PRO A 216 9.69 13.13 -9.75
CA PRO A 216 8.94 14.07 -8.91
C PRO A 216 8.01 13.38 -7.91
N VAL A 217 7.50 12.20 -8.27
CA VAL A 217 6.68 11.37 -7.39
C VAL A 217 7.46 11.00 -6.13
N VAL A 218 8.69 10.49 -6.26
CA VAL A 218 9.54 10.13 -5.10
C VAL A 218 9.79 11.36 -4.22
N GLN A 219 10.17 12.49 -4.81
CA GLN A 219 10.40 13.74 -4.07
C GLN A 219 9.17 14.15 -3.26
N SER A 220 7.98 14.04 -3.83
CA SER A 220 6.71 14.39 -3.19
C SER A 220 6.35 13.44 -2.04
N TYR A 221 6.60 12.14 -2.19
CA TYR A 221 6.47 11.20 -1.08
C TYR A 221 7.48 11.49 0.04
N VAL A 222 8.72 11.88 -0.28
CA VAL A 222 9.70 12.27 0.75
C VAL A 222 9.24 13.54 1.49
N ALA A 223 8.76 14.54 0.77
CA ALA A 223 8.22 15.77 1.37
C ALA A 223 7.02 15.45 2.29
N SER A 224 6.10 14.59 1.84
CA SER A 224 4.97 14.10 2.64
C SER A 224 5.43 13.35 3.88
N LEU A 225 6.45 12.48 3.76
CA LEU A 225 7.04 11.79 4.90
C LEU A 225 7.59 12.79 5.93
N ILE A 226 8.36 13.79 5.50
CA ILE A 226 8.89 14.84 6.39
C ILE A 226 7.75 15.55 7.11
N ASP A 227 6.75 16.05 6.38
CA ASP A 227 5.57 16.73 6.94
C ASP A 227 4.89 15.87 8.01
N LYS A 228 4.58 14.62 7.68
CA LYS A 228 3.89 13.72 8.59
C LYS A 228 4.75 13.35 9.79
N LEU A 229 6.05 13.13 9.63
CA LEU A 229 6.94 12.80 10.75
C LEU A 229 7.08 13.96 11.73
N LEU A 230 7.26 15.18 11.23
CA LEU A 230 7.39 16.39 12.06
C LEU A 230 6.08 16.78 12.76
N ALA A 231 4.93 16.45 12.15
CA ALA A 231 3.61 16.70 12.74
C ALA A 231 3.20 15.69 13.83
N MET A 232 3.87 14.54 13.93
CA MET A 232 3.57 13.55 14.96
C MET A 232 4.05 14.03 16.34
N ARG A 233 3.15 13.98 17.33
CA ARG A 233 3.54 14.03 18.74
C ARG A 233 3.59 12.60 19.25
N ARG A 234 4.78 12.10 19.59
CA ARG A 234 4.90 10.83 20.31
C ARG A 234 4.66 11.07 21.80
N LEU A 235 3.76 10.28 22.37
CA LEU A 235 3.53 10.22 23.81
C LEU A 235 4.69 9.55 24.58
N ASP A 236 5.72 9.06 23.88
CA ASP A 236 6.92 8.45 24.49
C ASP A 236 7.91 9.49 25.06
N SER A 237 7.45 10.71 25.32
CA SER A 237 8.10 11.52 26.34
C SER A 237 7.50 11.06 27.67
N PRO A 238 8.29 10.51 28.63
CA PRO A 238 7.80 10.39 29.99
C PRO A 238 7.32 11.79 30.36
N THR A 239 6.03 11.90 30.63
CA THR A 239 5.37 13.15 31.01
C THR A 239 6.27 13.93 31.96
N ASP A 240 6.78 15.08 31.53
CA ASP A 240 7.22 16.09 32.47
C ASP A 240 6.02 16.39 33.39
N PRO A 241 6.19 16.29 34.71
CA PRO A 241 5.09 16.56 35.63
C PRO A 241 4.78 18.07 35.55
N VAL A 242 3.51 18.40 35.30
CA VAL A 242 2.94 19.70 35.63
C VAL A 242 2.06 19.54 36.86
#